data_AF-A0A2N7N6W5-F1
#
_entry.id   AF-A0A2N7N6W5-F1
#
_cell.length_a   1.000
_cell.length_b   1.000
_cell.length_c   1.000
_cell.angle_alpha   90.00
_cell.angle_beta   90.00
_cell.angle_gamma   90.00
#
_symmetry.space_group_name_H-M   'P 1'
#
loop_
_entity.id
_entity.type
_entity.pdbx_description
1 polymer ?
#
loop_
_entity_poly.entity_id
_entity_poly.type
_entity_poly.pdbx_seq_one_letter_code
_entity_poly.pdbx_strand_id
1 'polypeptide(L)'
;MIIMMSIVVVMALGVLLREFVTLPQDSTSLDVAYQQGFDAAMSQQSCFSNPYRGVAADVWADGFVAGKEASTQRLEPEAICK
;
A
#
# COMPACT_ATOMS: atom_id res chain seq x y z
N MET A 1 7.33 -27.45 39.51
CA MET A 1 8.30 -26.66 38.72
C MET A 1 8.03 -26.71 37.21
N ILE A 2 7.73 -27.88 36.64
CA ILE A 2 7.41 -28.05 35.20
C ILE A 2 6.26 -27.12 34.75
N ILE A 3 5.16 -27.05 35.52
CA ILE A 3 3.99 -26.24 35.18
C ILE A 3 4.33 -24.74 35.07
N MET A 4 5.20 -24.22 35.95
CA MET A 4 5.63 -22.81 35.90
C MET A 4 6.48 -22.52 34.65
N MET A 5 7.35 -23.45 34.24
CA MET A 5 8.13 -23.33 33.01
C MET A 5 7.23 -23.34 31.77
N SER A 6 6.17 -24.18 31.76
CA SER A 6 5.20 -24.24 30.66
C SER A 6 4.48 -22.91 30.43
N ILE A 7 4.09 -22.24 31.52
CA ILE A 7 3.37 -20.95 31.43
C ILE A 7 4.29 -19.87 30.84
N VAL A 8 5.55 -19.82 31.25
CA VAL A 8 6.53 -18.85 30.73
C VAL A 8 6.77 -19.07 29.23
N VAL A 9 6.87 -20.32 28.78
CA VAL A 9 7.06 -20.66 27.36
C VAL A 9 5.84 -20.23 26.53
N VAL A 10 4.61 -20.48 27.01
CA VAL A 10 3.39 -20.08 26.31
C VAL A 10 3.26 -18.55 26.22
N MET A 11 3.60 -17.83 27.29
CA MET A 11 3.59 -16.36 27.28
C MET A 11 4.64 -15.78 26.33
N ALA A 12 5.85 -16.35 26.31
CA ALA A 12 6.91 -15.94 25.39
C ALA A 12 6.53 -16.19 23.92
N LEU A 13 5.93 -17.34 23.62
CA LEU A 13 5.40 -17.65 22.29
C LEU A 13 4.28 -16.69 21.88
N GLY A 14 3.39 -16.31 22.81
CA GLY A 14 2.32 -15.34 22.55
C GLY A 14 2.82 -13.93 22.24
N VAL A 15 3.92 -13.49 22.87
CA VAL A 15 4.55 -12.19 22.58
C VAL A 15 5.23 -12.21 21.21
N LEU A 16 5.96 -13.29 20.89
CA LEU A 16 6.58 -13.45 19.56
C LEU A 16 5.53 -13.51 18.44
N LEU A 17 4.41 -14.20 18.65
CA LEU A 17 3.31 -14.23 17.68
C LEU A 17 2.67 -12.86 17.46
N ARG A 18 2.61 -12.00 18.48
CA ARG A 18 2.11 -10.63 18.32
C ARG A 18 2.99 -9.81 17.39
N GLU A 19 4.32 -9.90 17.51
CA GLU A 19 5.24 -9.17 16.62
C GLU A 19 5.14 -9.64 15.16
N PHE A 20 4.85 -10.92 14.91
CA PHE A 20 4.65 -11.44 13.55
C PHE A 20 3.26 -11.17 12.97
N VAL A 21 2.23 -11.03 13.82
CA VAL A 21 0.84 -10.77 13.37
C VAL A 21 0.55 -9.27 13.20
N THR A 22 1.27 -8.40 13.88
CA THR A 22 1.26 -6.95 13.59
C THR A 22 2.20 -6.61 12.44
N LEU A 23 2.11 -7.32 11.33
CA LEU A 23 2.50 -6.73 10.05
C LEU A 23 1.54 -5.56 9.79
N PRO A 24 2.02 -4.40 9.35
CA PRO A 24 1.16 -3.26 9.10
C PRO A 24 0.32 -3.53 7.84
N GLN A 25 -0.84 -4.16 8.02
CA GLN A 25 -1.80 -4.40 6.94
C GLN A 25 -2.33 -3.09 6.35
N ASP A 26 -2.37 -2.03 7.16
CA ASP A 26 -2.91 -0.74 6.70
C ASP A 26 -1.93 0.00 5.79
N SER A 27 -0.63 0.01 6.09
CA SER A 27 0.35 0.66 5.22
C SER A 27 0.50 -0.08 3.89
N THR A 28 0.51 -1.41 3.93
CA THR A 28 0.56 -2.23 2.70
C THR A 28 -0.64 -1.97 1.79
N SER A 29 -1.83 -1.70 2.34
CA SER A 29 -3.00 -1.40 1.50
C SER A 29 -2.87 -0.08 0.73
N LEU A 30 -2.31 0.96 1.35
CA LEU A 30 -2.10 2.27 0.73
C LEU A 30 -0.89 2.26 -0.20
N ASP A 31 0.19 1.56 0.17
CA ASP A 31 1.36 1.37 -0.70
C ASP A 31 0.97 0.63 -1.99
N VAL A 32 0.09 -0.38 -1.90
CA VAL A 32 -0.46 -1.07 -3.07
C VAL A 32 -1.33 -0.14 -3.91
N ALA A 33 -2.17 0.70 -3.29
CA ALA A 33 -2.98 1.67 -4.02
C ALA A 33 -2.10 2.67 -4.79
N TYR A 34 -1.04 3.19 -4.15
CA TYR A 34 -0.06 4.06 -4.79
C TYR A 34 0.62 3.38 -6.00
N GLN A 35 1.14 2.17 -5.80
CA GLN A 35 1.82 1.43 -6.86
C GLN A 35 0.90 1.11 -8.04
N GLN A 36 -0.35 0.72 -7.77
CA GLN A 36 -1.33 0.48 -8.82
C GLN A 36 -1.67 1.74 -9.62
N GLY A 37 -1.73 2.90 -8.97
CA GLY A 37 -1.89 4.19 -9.65
C GLY A 37 -0.73 4.47 -10.60
N PHE A 38 0.50 4.30 -10.10
CA PHE A 38 1.72 4.48 -10.89
C PHE A 38 1.77 3.57 -12.13
N ASP A 39 1.46 2.28 -11.95
CA ASP A 39 1.45 1.29 -13.03
C ASP A 39 0.33 1.59 -14.05
N ALA A 40 -0.84 2.05 -13.59
CA ALA A 40 -1.94 2.48 -14.45
C ALA A 40 -1.54 3.67 -15.34
N ALA A 41 -0.83 4.65 -14.78
CA ALA A 41 -0.30 5.77 -15.56
C ALA A 41 0.75 5.35 -16.58
N MET A 42 1.69 4.47 -16.19
CA MET A 42 2.72 3.92 -17.08
C MET A 42 2.14 3.09 -18.22
N SER A 43 1.02 2.39 -17.98
CA SER A 43 0.28 1.62 -18.98
C SER A 43 -0.71 2.46 -19.81
N GLN A 44 -0.66 3.80 -19.68
CA GLN A 44 -1.55 4.74 -20.38
C GLN A 44 -3.05 4.53 -20.11
N GLN A 45 -3.39 3.95 -18.97
CA GLN A 45 -4.78 3.86 -18.55
C GLN A 45 -5.32 5.25 -18.18
N SER A 46 -6.64 5.38 -18.19
CA SER A 46 -7.32 6.59 -17.75
C SER A 46 -7.38 6.65 -16.23
N CYS A 47 -7.30 7.84 -15.61
CA CYS A 47 -7.47 7.94 -14.16
C CYS A 47 -8.88 7.58 -13.67
N PHE A 48 -9.87 7.49 -14.57
CA PHE A 48 -11.18 6.94 -14.26
C PHE A 48 -11.16 5.42 -14.00
N SER A 49 -10.04 4.73 -14.24
CA SER A 49 -9.89 3.32 -13.89
C SER A 49 -9.62 3.07 -12.41
N ASN A 50 -9.52 4.14 -11.59
CA ASN A 50 -9.30 4.03 -10.15
C ASN A 50 -10.41 3.17 -9.47
N PRO A 51 -10.08 2.00 -8.88
CA PRO A 51 -11.06 1.15 -8.23
C PRO A 51 -11.34 1.56 -6.78
N TYR A 52 -10.57 2.48 -6.21
CA TYR A 52 -10.58 2.81 -4.79
C TYR A 52 -11.56 3.95 -4.45
N ARG A 53 -11.87 4.10 -3.15
CA ARG A 53 -12.68 5.19 -2.58
C ARG A 53 -12.04 5.72 -1.31
N GLY A 54 -12.32 6.98 -0.96
CA GLY A 54 -11.78 7.64 0.23
C GLY A 54 -10.26 7.81 0.13
N VAL A 55 -9.55 7.72 1.27
CA VAL A 55 -8.10 7.96 1.34
C VAL A 55 -7.29 7.08 0.37
N ALA A 56 -7.71 5.84 0.13
CA ALA A 56 -7.05 4.95 -0.83
C ALA A 56 -7.19 5.44 -2.29
N ALA A 57 -8.28 6.15 -2.62
CA ALA A 57 -8.45 6.76 -3.94
C ALA A 57 -7.50 7.93 -4.14
N ASP A 58 -7.30 8.74 -3.09
CA ASP A 58 -6.38 9.87 -3.11
C ASP A 58 -4.94 9.38 -3.29
N VAL A 59 -4.54 8.36 -2.52
CA VAL A 59 -3.20 7.75 -2.63
C VAL A 59 -2.97 7.08 -4.00
N TRP A 60 -4.00 6.43 -4.57
CA TRP A 60 -3.92 5.91 -5.93
C TRP A 60 -3.75 7.04 -6.96
N ALA A 61 -4.47 8.15 -6.80
CA ALA A 61 -4.37 9.31 -7.68
C ALA A 61 -2.97 9.94 -7.59
N ASP A 62 -2.38 10.04 -6.41
CA ASP A 62 -1.01 10.50 -6.21
C ASP A 62 0.00 9.63 -6.98
N GLY A 63 -0.14 8.31 -6.87
CA GLY A 63 0.69 7.35 -7.62
C GLY A 63 0.52 7.49 -9.13
N PHE A 64 -0.72 7.68 -9.60
CA PHE A 64 -1.03 7.90 -11.02
C PHE A 64 -0.40 9.19 -11.55
N VAL A 65 -0.49 10.28 -10.79
CA VAL A 65 0.17 11.56 -11.15
C VAL A 65 1.68 11.38 -11.19
N ALA A 66 2.28 10.71 -10.20
CA ALA A 66 3.72 10.43 -10.20
C ALA A 66 4.15 9.58 -11.41
N GLY A 67 3.35 8.59 -11.81
CA GLY A 67 3.59 7.78 -13.01
C GLY A 67 3.45 8.59 -14.30
N LYS A 68 2.49 9.52 -14.35
CA LYS A 68 2.34 10.50 -15.44
C LYS A 68 3.54 11.42 -15.50
N GLU A 69 3.98 12.01 -14.40
CA GLU A 69 5.17 12.87 -14.37
C GLU A 69 6.44 12.13 -14.81
N ALA A 70 6.62 10.90 -14.35
CA ALA A 70 7.72 10.03 -14.77
C ALA A 70 7.68 9.68 -16.26
N SER A 71 6.49 9.57 -16.86
CA SER A 71 6.30 9.32 -18.29
C SER A 71 6.28 10.61 -19.14
N THR A 72 5.87 11.75 -18.57
CA THR A 72 5.81 13.08 -19.21
C THR A 72 7.18 13.75 -19.30
N GLN A 73 8.16 13.36 -18.46
CA GLN A 73 9.57 13.64 -18.77
C GLN A 73 10.01 13.05 -20.13
N ARG A 74 9.21 12.16 -20.72
CA ARG A 74 9.43 11.59 -22.06
C ARG A 74 8.58 12.23 -23.16
N LEU A 75 7.34 12.67 -22.93
CA LEU A 75 6.49 13.39 -23.90
C LEU A 75 5.30 14.07 -23.20
N GLU A 76 5.15 15.39 -23.41
CA GLU A 76 3.97 16.29 -23.29
C GLU A 76 2.97 16.16 -22.11
N PRO A 77 2.54 17.29 -21.49
CA PRO A 77 1.64 17.29 -20.35
C PRO A 77 0.17 17.20 -20.79
N GLU A 78 -0.50 16.08 -20.51
CA GLU A 78 -1.97 16.03 -20.57
C GLU A 78 -2.61 15.37 -19.34
N ALA A 79 -3.66 16.07 -18.87
CA ALA A 79 -4.68 15.73 -17.88
C ALA A 79 -4.21 15.49 -16.43
N ILE A 80 -4.19 16.58 -15.66
CA ILE A 80 -4.24 16.56 -14.20
C ILE A 80 -5.62 16.05 -13.77
N CYS A 81 -5.69 14.92 -13.08
CA CYS A 81 -6.92 14.46 -12.45
C CYS A 81 -7.16 15.35 -11.23
N LYS A 82 -8.15 16.22 -11.33
CA LYS A 82 -8.67 17.08 -10.27
C LYS A 82 -9.97 16.50 -9.73
#